data_AF-A0A917QSP1-F1
#
_entry.id   AF-A0A917QSP1-F1
#
_cell.length_a   1.000
_cell.length_b   1.000
_cell.length_c   1.000
_cell.angle_alpha   90.00
_cell.angle_beta   90.00
_cell.angle_gamma   90.00
#
_symmetry.space_group_name_H-M   'P 1'
#
loop_
_entity.id
_entity.type
_entity.pdbx_description
1 polymer ?
#
loop_
_entity_poly.entity_id
_entity_poly.type
_entity_poly.pdbx_seq_one_letter_code
_entity_poly.pdbx_strand_id
1 'polypeptide(L)'
;MKILTWTRLGLAAAVVCAAAATLTASSGESLSSPVPATCPQRWDSAEIGGWVPAVARVRGAARSLVPGSPVRALICAYPGDNTRPGGERLAGSRTLTDQAAPMARDLAYLPVVTGDVGRACTQMGGPLTNYLIRFAYPDGHALWVGTAEEVNHCVRTTNGTATSNAYPGPAIATAYKHGVWRPTAPDDPCQGSGARKGQDELMVPGRPGRLTVCRNATYNRPPYRKRHGRDIARALAATLNSLDTIPSSNGCHETSGTHERGIRLIFDYPEGPPAAVTILIGCTPAVDNGLLQADLPAPLRDRLLRLAPR
;
A
#
# COMPACT_ATOMS: atom_id res chain seq x y z
N MET A 1 -50.96 59.66 -37.53
CA MET A 1 -49.73 60.38 -37.88
C MET A 1 -48.96 59.57 -38.90
N LYS A 2 -48.74 60.15 -40.10
CA LYS A 2 -47.48 60.19 -40.90
C LYS A 2 -46.40 59.12 -40.56
N ILE A 3 -45.67 58.45 -41.47
CA ILE A 3 -45.50 58.49 -42.94
C ILE A 3 -44.32 57.50 -43.26
N LEU A 4 -44.21 57.05 -44.53
CA LEU A 4 -43.02 56.48 -45.26
C LEU A 4 -42.44 55.11 -44.84
N THR A 5 -42.57 54.06 -45.68
CA THR A 5 -41.64 53.56 -46.74
C THR A 5 -40.25 53.14 -46.21
N TRP A 6 -39.70 51.97 -46.56
CA TRP A 6 -39.05 51.69 -47.85
C TRP A 6 -39.02 50.19 -48.19
N THR A 7 -39.27 49.90 -49.46
CA THR A 7 -38.87 48.70 -50.23
C THR A 7 -37.36 48.47 -50.24
N ARG A 8 -36.91 47.20 -50.28
CA ARG A 8 -36.22 46.60 -51.46
C ARG A 8 -35.81 45.12 -51.25
N LEU A 9 -36.14 44.34 -52.29
CA LEU A 9 -35.42 43.25 -52.96
C LEU A 9 -34.61 42.20 -52.15
N GLY A 10 -34.87 40.92 -52.46
CA GLY A 10 -33.85 39.88 -52.41
C GLY A 10 -34.35 38.48 -52.77
N LEU A 11 -34.12 38.08 -54.03
CA LEU A 11 -34.16 36.74 -54.65
C LEU A 11 -33.94 35.55 -53.69
N ALA A 12 -34.78 34.52 -53.71
CA ALA A 12 -34.81 33.36 -54.63
C ALA A 12 -33.92 32.17 -54.20
N ALA A 13 -34.61 31.05 -53.97
CA ALA A 13 -34.29 29.63 -54.25
C ALA A 13 -32.87 29.08 -54.04
N ALA A 14 -32.77 27.99 -53.26
CA ALA A 14 -32.50 26.67 -53.81
C ALA A 14 -32.56 25.58 -52.72
N VAL A 15 -33.34 24.55 -52.99
CA VAL A 15 -33.37 23.27 -52.28
C VAL A 15 -32.12 22.48 -52.67
N VAL A 16 -31.37 21.99 -51.68
CA VAL A 16 -30.43 20.87 -51.86
C VAL A 16 -30.77 19.81 -50.81
N CYS A 17 -31.47 18.77 -51.26
CA CYS A 17 -31.61 17.52 -50.51
C CYS A 17 -30.28 16.77 -50.58
N ALA A 18 -29.52 16.78 -49.49
CA ALA A 18 -28.39 15.87 -49.30
C ALA A 18 -28.85 14.69 -48.44
N ALA A 19 -28.86 13.50 -49.04
CA ALA A 19 -29.00 12.22 -48.35
C ALA A 19 -27.78 12.01 -47.45
N ALA A 20 -27.97 12.03 -46.13
CA ALA A 20 -26.96 11.60 -45.18
C ALA A 20 -27.19 10.11 -44.87
N ALA A 21 -26.34 9.28 -45.47
CA ALA A 21 -26.18 7.88 -45.12
C ALA A 21 -25.88 7.74 -43.63
N THR A 22 -26.53 6.76 -43.00
CA THR A 22 -26.33 6.34 -41.62
C THR A 22 -24.88 5.92 -41.39
N LEU A 23 -24.10 6.78 -40.72
CA LEU A 23 -22.85 6.37 -40.08
C LEU A 23 -23.22 5.68 -38.76
N THR A 24 -23.42 4.37 -38.82
CA THR A 24 -23.21 3.49 -37.67
C THR A 24 -21.74 3.58 -37.29
N ALA A 25 -21.40 4.57 -36.47
CA ALA A 25 -20.15 4.60 -35.73
C ALA A 25 -20.22 3.49 -34.68
N SER A 26 -19.86 2.27 -35.10
CA SER A 26 -19.39 1.23 -34.20
C SER A 26 -18.28 1.85 -33.37
N SER A 27 -18.63 2.20 -32.13
CA SER A 27 -17.72 2.65 -31.10
C SER A 27 -16.76 1.48 -30.85
N GLY A 28 -15.65 1.48 -31.58
CA GLY A 28 -14.56 0.54 -31.32
C GLY A 28 -14.20 0.68 -29.86
N GLU A 29 -14.37 -0.41 -29.12
CA GLU A 29 -13.76 -0.61 -27.81
C GLU A 29 -12.34 -0.06 -27.89
N SER A 30 -12.07 0.95 -27.06
CA SER A 30 -10.70 1.41 -26.83
C SER A 30 -9.95 0.25 -26.20
N LEU A 31 -9.37 -0.61 -27.06
CA LEU A 31 -8.51 -1.70 -26.67
C LEU A 31 -7.38 -1.10 -25.85
N SER A 32 -7.48 -1.33 -24.56
CA SER A 32 -6.50 -0.92 -23.57
C SER A 32 -5.13 -1.40 -24.02
N SER A 33 -4.18 -0.48 -24.21
CA SER A 33 -2.83 -0.83 -24.63
C SER A 33 -2.28 -1.96 -23.74
N PRO A 34 -1.88 -3.10 -24.33
CA PRO A 34 -1.52 -4.28 -23.54
C PRO A 34 -0.34 -3.97 -22.63
N VAL A 35 -0.44 -4.40 -21.38
CA VAL A 35 0.63 -4.23 -20.39
C VAL A 35 1.92 -4.89 -20.92
N PRO A 36 3.03 -4.13 -21.09
CA PRO A 36 4.26 -4.64 -21.69
C PRO A 36 4.69 -5.96 -21.07
N ALA A 37 5.06 -6.93 -21.91
CA ALA A 37 5.43 -8.28 -21.48
C ALA A 37 6.89 -8.38 -20.97
N THR A 38 7.70 -7.37 -21.27
CA THR A 38 9.14 -7.32 -20.98
C THR A 38 9.46 -6.21 -20.00
N CYS A 39 10.62 -6.32 -19.36
CA CYS A 39 11.15 -5.25 -18.52
C CYS A 39 11.47 -4.01 -19.36
N PRO A 40 10.97 -2.82 -18.97
CA PRO A 40 11.48 -1.56 -19.49
C PRO A 40 13.00 -1.48 -19.35
N GLN A 41 13.68 -0.87 -20.32
CA GLN A 41 15.14 -0.77 -20.27
C GLN A 41 15.65 0.25 -19.25
N ARG A 42 14.77 1.16 -18.81
CA ARG A 42 15.05 2.19 -17.81
C ARG A 42 13.89 2.38 -16.86
N TRP A 43 14.20 2.80 -15.64
CA TRP A 43 13.23 3.32 -14.68
C TRP A 43 12.85 4.75 -15.07
N ASP A 44 11.57 4.99 -15.33
CA ASP A 44 11.07 6.25 -15.90
C ASP A 44 10.28 7.08 -14.87
N SER A 45 10.90 7.30 -13.70
CA SER A 45 10.39 8.18 -12.66
C SER A 45 11.50 8.66 -11.74
N ALA A 46 11.36 9.86 -11.19
CA ALA A 46 12.21 10.35 -10.11
C ALA A 46 11.77 9.83 -8.72
N GLU A 47 10.68 9.06 -8.64
CA GLU A 47 10.21 8.50 -7.38
C GLU A 47 10.82 7.11 -7.13
N ILE A 48 11.22 6.87 -5.88
CA ILE A 48 11.74 5.58 -5.44
C ILE A 48 10.59 4.58 -5.28
N GLY A 49 10.63 3.51 -6.08
CA GLY A 49 9.62 2.45 -6.13
C GLY A 49 8.25 2.85 -6.67
N GLY A 50 7.94 4.15 -6.72
CA GLY A 50 6.61 4.69 -6.98
C GLY A 50 6.14 4.65 -8.43
N TRP A 51 6.77 3.91 -9.33
CA TRP A 51 6.46 3.93 -10.76
C TRP A 51 6.04 2.58 -11.33
N VAL A 52 5.13 2.63 -12.29
CA VAL A 52 4.76 1.50 -13.16
C VAL A 52 4.61 1.99 -14.62
N PRO A 53 4.93 1.15 -15.63
CA PRO A 53 4.81 1.54 -17.04
C PRO A 53 3.37 1.75 -17.53
N ALA A 54 2.41 1.15 -16.83
CA ALA A 54 0.99 1.26 -17.14
C ALA A 54 0.17 1.04 -15.86
N VAL A 55 -0.83 1.89 -15.66
CA VAL A 55 -1.78 1.76 -14.55
C VAL A 55 -2.53 0.43 -14.63
N ALA A 56 -2.73 -0.23 -13.49
CA ALA A 56 -3.43 -1.50 -13.44
C ALA A 56 -4.91 -1.38 -13.83
N ARG A 57 -5.34 -2.21 -14.80
CA ARG A 57 -6.75 -2.30 -15.25
C ARG A 57 -7.43 -3.61 -14.87
N VAL A 58 -6.82 -4.38 -13.95
CA VAL A 58 -7.38 -5.64 -13.44
C VAL A 58 -8.45 -5.35 -12.39
N ARG A 59 -9.55 -6.12 -12.40
CA ARG A 59 -10.64 -5.98 -11.42
C ARG A 59 -10.09 -6.07 -10.00
N GLY A 60 -10.35 -5.04 -9.20
CA GLY A 60 -9.91 -4.97 -7.80
C GLY A 60 -8.56 -4.29 -7.58
N ALA A 61 -7.87 -3.83 -8.64
CA ALA A 61 -6.56 -3.18 -8.55
C ALA A 61 -6.56 -1.88 -7.71
N ALA A 62 -7.71 -1.20 -7.59
CA ALA A 62 -7.85 -0.03 -6.71
C ALA A 62 -7.88 -0.37 -5.22
N ARG A 63 -8.11 -1.64 -4.85
CA ARG A 63 -8.25 -2.11 -3.45
C ARG A 63 -7.18 -3.12 -3.04
N SER A 64 -6.22 -3.40 -3.93
CA SER A 64 -5.17 -4.39 -3.72
C SER A 64 -4.05 -4.15 -4.71
N LEU A 65 -2.80 -4.25 -4.27
CA LEU A 65 -1.65 -4.16 -5.17
C LEU A 65 -1.69 -5.26 -6.24
N VAL A 66 -2.08 -6.48 -5.85
CA VAL A 66 -2.13 -7.66 -6.75
C VAL A 66 -3.41 -8.46 -6.49
N PRO A 67 -4.56 -8.08 -7.10
CA PRO A 67 -5.82 -8.83 -6.93
C PRO A 67 -5.79 -10.19 -7.64
N GLY A 68 -6.45 -11.21 -7.09
CA GLY A 68 -6.64 -12.50 -7.75
C GLY A 68 -5.44 -13.45 -7.64
N SER A 69 -5.27 -14.33 -8.62
CA SER A 69 -4.27 -15.41 -8.59
C SER A 69 -3.47 -15.45 -9.90
N PRO A 70 -2.40 -14.66 -10.01
CA PRO A 70 -1.54 -14.69 -11.18
C PRO A 70 -0.73 -16.01 -11.23
N VAL A 71 -0.40 -16.43 -12.45
CA VAL A 71 0.35 -17.67 -12.73
C VAL A 71 1.83 -17.43 -12.98
N ARG A 72 2.23 -16.17 -13.15
CA ARG A 72 3.63 -15.81 -13.40
C ARG A 72 3.93 -14.41 -12.88
N ALA A 73 5.10 -14.24 -12.29
CA ALA A 73 5.66 -12.95 -11.87
C ALA A 73 7.01 -12.73 -12.57
N LEU A 74 7.18 -11.61 -13.28
CA LEU A 74 8.47 -11.18 -13.85
C LEU A 74 8.98 -10.00 -13.02
N ILE A 75 10.11 -10.17 -12.34
CA ILE A 75 10.78 -9.14 -11.55
C ILE A 75 11.89 -8.53 -12.41
N CYS A 76 11.93 -7.20 -12.46
CA CYS A 76 12.95 -6.39 -13.15
C CYS A 76 13.67 -5.53 -12.11
N ALA A 77 15.00 -5.51 -12.13
CA ALA A 77 15.81 -4.79 -11.15
C ALA A 77 16.57 -3.62 -11.78
N TYR A 78 16.51 -2.46 -11.12
CA TYR A 78 17.10 -1.20 -11.55
C TYR A 78 17.93 -0.61 -10.38
N PRO A 79 19.19 -1.05 -10.21
CA PRO A 79 20.06 -0.56 -9.15
C PRO A 79 20.44 0.90 -9.39
N GLY A 80 20.53 1.67 -8.30
CA GLY A 80 20.83 3.10 -8.31
C GLY A 80 21.23 3.63 -6.93
N ASP A 81 21.04 4.92 -6.74
CA ASP A 81 21.37 5.65 -5.52
C ASP A 81 20.21 6.59 -5.12
N ASN A 82 19.75 6.50 -3.88
CA ASN A 82 18.52 7.18 -3.46
C ASN A 82 18.66 8.71 -3.36
N THR A 83 19.87 9.26 -3.50
CA THR A 83 20.10 10.71 -3.60
C THR A 83 19.86 11.25 -5.01
N ARG A 84 19.82 10.38 -6.03
CA ARG A 84 19.60 10.72 -7.43
C ARG A 84 18.70 9.68 -8.12
N PRO A 85 17.45 9.54 -7.66
CA PRO A 85 16.51 8.59 -8.26
C PRO A 85 16.17 8.99 -9.69
N GLY A 86 16.00 7.99 -10.57
CA GLY A 86 15.52 8.15 -11.92
C GLY A 86 16.53 7.80 -13.02
N GLY A 87 16.03 7.17 -14.08
CA GLY A 87 16.82 6.80 -15.26
C GLY A 87 17.72 5.59 -15.06
N GLU A 88 17.62 4.89 -13.92
CA GLU A 88 18.37 3.67 -13.63
C GLU A 88 18.18 2.65 -14.75
N ARG A 89 19.27 1.98 -15.15
CA ARG A 89 19.24 1.00 -16.23
C ARG A 89 18.82 -0.36 -15.70
N LEU A 90 18.11 -1.11 -16.52
CA LEU A 90 17.80 -2.52 -16.24
C LEU A 90 19.11 -3.30 -16.05
N ALA A 91 19.32 -3.86 -14.87
CA ALA A 91 20.46 -4.73 -14.58
C ALA A 91 20.16 -6.20 -14.87
N GLY A 92 18.89 -6.60 -14.75
CA GLY A 92 18.48 -7.97 -15.00
C GLY A 92 17.02 -8.21 -14.65
N SER A 93 16.57 -9.43 -14.94
CA SER A 93 15.22 -9.86 -14.64
C SER A 93 15.18 -11.30 -14.16
N ARG A 94 14.11 -11.66 -13.46
CA ARG A 94 13.83 -13.02 -13.02
C ARG A 94 12.35 -13.34 -13.12
N THR A 95 12.04 -14.50 -13.68
CA THR A 95 10.66 -15.00 -13.73
C THR A 95 10.43 -16.02 -12.62
N LEU A 96 9.29 -15.91 -11.96
CA LEU A 96 8.77 -16.86 -10.99
C LEU A 96 7.43 -17.41 -11.50
N THR A 97 7.32 -18.71 -11.72
CA THR A 97 6.04 -19.36 -12.05
C THR A 97 5.40 -19.90 -10.77
N ASP A 98 6.12 -20.76 -10.06
CA ASP A 98 5.56 -21.51 -8.92
C ASP A 98 5.49 -20.68 -7.63
N GLN A 99 5.96 -19.43 -7.68
CA GLN A 99 5.96 -18.49 -6.55
C GLN A 99 5.11 -17.24 -6.84
N ALA A 100 4.50 -17.13 -8.03
CA ALA A 100 3.70 -15.98 -8.41
C ALA A 100 2.46 -15.82 -7.53
N ALA A 101 1.71 -16.90 -7.31
CA ALA A 101 0.51 -16.87 -6.49
C ALA A 101 0.79 -16.60 -5.00
N PRO A 102 1.78 -17.26 -4.35
CA PRO A 102 2.18 -16.89 -2.98
C PRO A 102 2.62 -15.41 -2.86
N MET A 103 3.44 -14.93 -3.79
CA MET A 103 3.88 -13.53 -3.81
C MET A 103 2.72 -12.57 -3.95
N ALA A 104 1.84 -12.81 -4.91
CA ALA A 104 0.65 -12.00 -5.13
C ALA A 104 -0.26 -11.97 -3.90
N ARG A 105 -0.52 -13.13 -3.28
CA ARG A 105 -1.33 -13.23 -2.07
C ARG A 105 -0.76 -12.37 -0.95
N ASP A 106 0.54 -12.45 -0.71
CA ASP A 106 1.16 -11.71 0.40
C ASP A 106 1.17 -10.20 0.13
N LEU A 107 1.43 -9.78 -1.12
CA LEU A 107 1.30 -8.37 -1.53
C LEU A 107 -0.14 -7.86 -1.50
N ALA A 108 -1.13 -8.73 -1.73
CA ALA A 108 -2.55 -8.38 -1.68
C ALA A 108 -3.04 -8.05 -0.26
N TYR A 109 -2.31 -8.50 0.76
CA TYR A 109 -2.57 -8.17 2.17
C TYR A 109 -1.89 -6.89 2.64
N LEU A 110 -1.07 -6.23 1.82
CA LEU A 110 -0.51 -4.94 2.21
C LEU A 110 -1.63 -3.88 2.26
N PRO A 111 -1.59 -2.96 3.24
CA PRO A 111 -2.56 -1.88 3.31
C PRO A 111 -2.44 -0.98 2.09
N VAL A 112 -3.57 -0.66 1.50
CA VAL A 112 -3.65 0.33 0.42
C VAL A 112 -4.08 1.63 1.03
N VAL A 113 -3.39 2.73 0.71
CA VAL A 113 -3.75 4.07 1.14
C VAL A 113 -4.33 4.84 -0.05
N THR A 114 -5.40 5.59 0.20
CA THR A 114 -6.07 6.43 -0.82
C THR A 114 -5.59 7.88 -0.81
N GLY A 115 -4.50 8.19 -0.11
CA GLY A 115 -3.87 9.50 -0.07
C GLY A 115 -2.41 9.42 0.38
N ASP A 116 -1.67 10.52 0.22
CA ASP A 116 -0.28 10.64 0.70
C ASP A 116 -0.28 10.71 2.24
N VAL A 117 -0.23 9.53 2.88
CA VAL A 117 0.08 9.46 4.31
C VAL A 117 1.57 9.77 4.43
N GLY A 118 1.89 11.04 4.69
CA GLY A 118 3.26 11.52 4.85
C GLY A 118 3.99 10.66 5.87
N ARG A 119 5.02 9.94 5.41
CA ARG A 119 5.92 9.20 6.28
C ARG A 119 7.18 10.04 6.46
N ALA A 120 7.52 10.36 7.70
CA ALA A 120 8.81 10.95 8.00
C ALA A 120 9.90 9.91 7.66
N CYS A 121 10.75 10.26 6.71
CA CYS A 121 11.85 9.44 6.25
C CYS A 121 13.16 10.15 6.54
N THR A 122 14.13 9.42 7.08
CA THR A 122 15.47 9.95 7.28
C THR A 122 16.08 10.30 5.92
N GLN A 123 16.88 11.36 5.86
CA GLN A 123 17.57 11.76 4.62
C GLN A 123 18.87 10.96 4.41
N MET A 124 18.94 9.67 4.79
CA MET A 124 20.18 8.91 4.64
C MET A 124 20.38 8.54 3.17
N GLY A 125 21.45 9.06 2.57
CA GLY A 125 21.90 8.66 1.24
C GLY A 125 22.45 7.24 1.24
N GLY A 126 22.20 6.48 0.18
CA GLY A 126 22.71 5.11 0.05
C GLY A 126 22.23 4.35 -1.18
N PRO A 127 22.69 3.09 -1.30
CA PRO A 127 22.30 2.23 -2.41
C PRO A 127 20.80 1.98 -2.39
N LEU A 128 20.23 1.95 -3.59
CA LEU A 128 18.83 1.68 -3.83
C LEU A 128 18.74 0.64 -4.96
N THR A 129 17.71 -0.20 -4.95
CA THR A 129 17.27 -0.92 -6.15
C THR A 129 15.78 -0.75 -6.34
N ASN A 130 15.39 -0.10 -7.44
CA ASN A 130 14.01 -0.04 -7.88
C ASN A 130 13.63 -1.40 -8.50
N TYR A 131 12.41 -1.86 -8.25
CA TYR A 131 11.87 -3.09 -8.79
C TYR A 131 10.55 -2.84 -9.50
N LEU A 132 10.40 -3.45 -10.67
CA LEU A 132 9.09 -3.66 -11.30
C LEU A 132 8.75 -5.14 -11.27
N ILE A 133 7.53 -5.48 -10.86
CA ILE A 133 7.02 -6.85 -10.88
C ILE A 133 5.78 -6.93 -11.77
N ARG A 134 5.86 -7.66 -12.88
CA ARG A 134 4.70 -7.96 -13.73
C ARG A 134 4.04 -9.22 -13.25
N PHE A 135 2.77 -9.14 -12.88
CA PHE A 135 1.93 -10.32 -12.63
C PHE A 135 1.09 -10.62 -13.88
N ALA A 136 1.18 -11.85 -14.38
CA ALA A 136 0.39 -12.34 -15.51
C ALA A 136 -0.69 -13.32 -15.02
N TYR A 137 -1.91 -13.18 -15.53
CA TYR A 137 -3.06 -13.98 -15.16
C TYR A 137 -3.40 -15.03 -16.23
N PRO A 138 -4.14 -16.10 -15.87
CA PRO A 138 -4.53 -17.14 -16.83
C PRO A 138 -5.33 -16.64 -18.04
N ASP A 139 -6.10 -15.56 -17.84
CA ASP A 139 -6.96 -14.93 -18.85
C ASP A 139 -6.20 -13.99 -19.81
N GLY A 140 -4.87 -13.93 -19.70
CA GLY A 140 -4.02 -13.08 -20.53
C GLY A 140 -3.87 -11.65 -20.03
N HIS A 141 -4.62 -11.24 -19.00
CA HIS A 141 -4.42 -9.94 -18.37
C HIS A 141 -3.09 -9.89 -17.59
N ALA A 142 -2.63 -8.68 -17.33
CA ALA A 142 -1.47 -8.44 -16.49
C ALA A 142 -1.53 -7.09 -15.79
N LEU A 143 -0.71 -6.92 -14.75
CA LEU A 143 -0.45 -5.64 -14.12
C LEU A 143 1.01 -5.54 -13.71
N TRP A 144 1.48 -4.32 -13.49
CA TRP A 144 2.78 -4.04 -12.90
C TRP A 144 2.60 -3.60 -11.44
N VAL A 145 3.56 -3.96 -10.59
CA VAL A 145 3.78 -3.37 -9.27
C VAL A 145 5.17 -2.76 -9.25
N GLY A 146 5.28 -1.49 -8.87
CA GLY A 146 6.54 -0.80 -8.59
C GLY A 146 6.81 -0.79 -7.09
N THR A 147 8.08 -0.92 -6.71
CA THR A 147 8.59 -0.78 -5.33
C THR A 147 10.11 -0.67 -5.33
N ALA A 148 10.74 -0.60 -4.16
CA ALA A 148 12.20 -0.55 -4.05
C ALA A 148 12.72 -1.20 -2.77
N GLU A 149 14.02 -1.48 -2.74
CA GLU A 149 14.82 -1.76 -1.54
C GLU A 149 15.84 -0.63 -1.39
N GLU A 150 15.85 0.05 -0.24
CA GLU A 150 16.77 1.17 0.02
C GLU A 150 16.97 1.38 1.53
N VAL A 151 17.99 2.17 1.90
CA VAL A 151 18.51 2.26 3.28
C VAL A 151 17.57 2.93 4.30
N ASN A 152 16.61 3.76 3.89
CA ASN A 152 15.65 4.41 4.79
C ASN A 152 14.36 3.60 5.02
N HIS A 153 14.18 2.46 4.36
CA HIS A 153 12.95 1.65 4.38
C HIS A 153 11.67 2.46 4.07
N CYS A 154 11.81 3.45 3.19
CA CYS A 154 10.88 4.55 2.93
C CYS A 154 10.49 4.59 1.46
N VAL A 155 9.93 3.48 1.01
CA VAL A 155 9.55 3.30 -0.39
C VAL A 155 8.05 3.33 -0.54
N ARG A 156 7.59 3.82 -1.68
CA ARG A 156 6.22 3.65 -2.12
C ARG A 156 6.12 2.37 -2.93
N THR A 157 5.10 1.57 -2.65
CA THR A 157 4.75 0.40 -3.46
C THR A 157 3.42 0.70 -4.17
N THR A 158 3.35 0.54 -5.48
CA THR A 158 2.14 0.91 -6.25
C THR A 158 1.89 0.00 -7.44
N ASN A 159 0.64 -0.13 -7.86
CA ASN A 159 0.28 -0.70 -9.17
C ASN A 159 -0.22 0.37 -10.16
N GLY A 160 0.01 1.65 -9.86
CA GLY A 160 -0.49 2.80 -10.61
C GLY A 160 -1.95 3.17 -10.35
N THR A 161 -2.68 2.39 -9.53
CA THR A 161 -4.06 2.69 -9.12
C THR A 161 -4.23 2.67 -7.60
N ALA A 162 -3.54 1.75 -6.94
CA ALA A 162 -3.44 1.61 -5.50
C ALA A 162 -1.98 1.83 -5.06
N THR A 163 -1.82 2.38 -3.87
CA THR A 163 -0.52 2.69 -3.26
C THR A 163 -0.44 2.10 -1.86
N SER A 164 0.74 1.66 -1.44
CA SER A 164 1.05 1.17 -0.11
C SER A 164 2.37 1.74 0.38
N ASN A 165 2.44 2.08 1.67
CA ASN A 165 3.66 2.49 2.36
C ASN A 165 4.36 1.31 3.07
N ALA A 166 3.83 0.10 2.91
CA ALA A 166 4.52 -1.10 3.38
C ALA A 166 5.81 -1.33 2.59
N TYR A 167 6.81 -1.90 3.27
CA TYR A 167 8.16 -2.09 2.72
C TYR A 167 8.44 -3.58 2.40
N PRO A 168 8.04 -4.08 1.21
CA PRO A 168 8.33 -5.45 0.78
C PRO A 168 9.73 -5.62 0.16
N GLY A 169 10.53 -4.55 0.07
CA GLY A 169 11.82 -4.51 -0.63
C GLY A 169 12.74 -5.72 -0.38
N PRO A 170 13.07 -6.06 0.88
CA PRO A 170 13.96 -7.19 1.18
C PRO A 170 13.44 -8.55 0.68
N ALA A 171 12.13 -8.78 0.74
CA ALA A 171 11.52 -10.01 0.24
C ALA A 171 11.57 -10.07 -1.29
N ILE A 172 11.41 -8.93 -1.97
CA ILE A 172 11.49 -8.82 -3.43
C ILE A 172 12.93 -9.00 -3.91
N ALA A 173 13.90 -8.41 -3.20
CA ALA A 173 15.31 -8.60 -3.48
C ALA A 173 15.72 -10.07 -3.32
N THR A 174 15.22 -10.74 -2.28
CA THR A 174 15.42 -12.19 -2.08
C THR A 174 14.81 -12.98 -3.24
N ALA A 175 13.59 -12.66 -3.65
CA ALA A 175 12.92 -13.31 -4.78
C ALA A 175 13.67 -13.10 -6.10
N TYR A 176 14.20 -11.90 -6.34
CA TYR A 176 15.04 -11.59 -7.50
C TYR A 176 16.38 -12.33 -7.48
N LYS A 177 17.08 -12.36 -6.34
CA LYS A 177 18.42 -12.99 -6.23
C LYS A 177 18.34 -14.52 -6.23
N HIS A 178 17.37 -15.07 -5.52
CA HIS A 178 17.30 -16.51 -5.23
C HIS A 178 16.15 -17.24 -5.91
N GLY A 179 15.20 -16.53 -6.53
CA GLY A 179 14.09 -17.16 -7.25
C GLY A 179 13.03 -17.76 -6.32
N VAL A 180 13.05 -17.37 -5.05
CA VAL A 180 12.15 -17.90 -4.03
C VAL A 180 11.46 -16.73 -3.35
N TRP A 181 10.13 -16.75 -3.31
CA TRP A 181 9.37 -15.77 -2.55
C TRP A 181 9.30 -16.20 -1.09
N ARG A 182 9.91 -15.40 -0.21
CA ARG A 182 9.81 -15.55 1.23
C ARG A 182 9.60 -14.16 1.84
N PRO A 183 8.40 -13.87 2.36
CA PRO A 183 8.21 -12.68 3.17
C PRO A 183 9.21 -12.70 4.32
N THR A 184 9.93 -11.60 4.51
CA THR A 184 10.83 -11.46 5.65
C THR A 184 9.97 -11.27 6.89
N ALA A 185 9.78 -12.35 7.65
CA ALA A 185 9.25 -12.22 9.00
C ALA A 185 10.34 -11.59 9.88
N PRO A 186 9.98 -10.67 10.79
CA PRO A 186 10.94 -10.16 11.76
C PRO A 186 11.35 -11.31 12.70
N ASP A 187 12.64 -11.36 13.08
CA ASP A 187 13.12 -12.33 14.08
C ASP A 187 12.39 -12.17 15.42
N ASP A 188 12.03 -10.93 15.75
CA ASP A 188 11.17 -10.61 16.88
C ASP A 188 9.83 -10.02 16.38
N PRO A 189 8.68 -10.70 16.61
CA PRO A 189 7.37 -10.16 16.25
C PRO A 189 7.08 -8.79 16.90
N CYS A 190 7.74 -8.48 18.02
CA CYS A 190 7.62 -7.17 18.68
C CYS A 190 8.34 -6.02 17.93
N GLN A 191 9.09 -6.33 16.87
CA GLN A 191 9.82 -5.35 16.05
C GLN A 191 9.29 -5.25 14.60
N GLY A 192 8.34 -6.11 14.20
CA GLY A 192 7.80 -6.11 12.84
C GLY A 192 6.80 -5.00 12.57
N SER A 193 6.75 -4.47 11.35
CA SER A 193 5.83 -3.40 10.92
C SER A 193 4.35 -3.71 11.18
N GLY A 194 3.92 -4.97 10.99
CA GLY A 194 2.55 -5.42 11.23
C GLY A 194 1.51 -4.75 10.33
N ALA A 195 1.89 -4.48 9.08
CA ALA A 195 1.03 -3.86 8.09
C ALA A 195 0.05 -4.89 7.49
N ARG A 196 -1.25 -4.62 7.61
CA ARG A 196 -2.34 -5.47 7.11
C ARG A 196 -3.40 -4.63 6.41
N LYS A 197 -3.93 -5.16 5.31
CA LYS A 197 -5.05 -4.58 4.56
C LYS A 197 -6.25 -4.29 5.46
N GLY A 198 -6.84 -3.11 5.29
CA GLY A 198 -7.95 -2.58 6.08
C GLY A 198 -7.50 -1.77 7.31
N GLN A 199 -6.19 -1.64 7.56
CA GLN A 199 -5.68 -0.77 8.63
C GLN A 199 -5.87 0.73 8.38
N ASP A 200 -6.16 1.09 7.13
CA ASP A 200 -6.59 2.42 6.70
C ASP A 200 -8.04 2.74 7.11
N GLU A 201 -8.86 1.73 7.40
CA GLU A 201 -10.27 1.89 7.80
C GLU A 201 -10.51 1.55 9.28
N LEU A 202 -9.74 0.61 9.84
CA LEU A 202 -9.89 0.10 11.21
C LEU A 202 -8.53 -0.06 11.89
N MET A 203 -8.44 0.23 13.19
CA MET A 203 -7.20 -0.01 13.97
C MET A 203 -6.70 -1.46 13.83
N VAL A 204 -7.63 -2.43 13.89
CA VAL A 204 -7.37 -3.87 13.81
C VAL A 204 -8.42 -4.55 12.89
N PRO A 205 -8.14 -4.73 11.59
CA PRO A 205 -9.13 -5.23 10.64
C PRO A 205 -9.43 -6.73 10.80
N GLY A 206 -10.62 -7.16 10.40
CA GLY A 206 -11.01 -8.57 10.37
C GLY A 206 -11.23 -9.21 11.75
N ARG A 207 -10.87 -10.49 11.90
CA ARG A 207 -11.09 -11.28 13.13
C ARG A 207 -9.80 -11.92 13.62
N PRO A 208 -9.05 -11.28 14.54
CA PRO A 208 -7.80 -11.84 15.04
C PRO A 208 -8.03 -13.14 15.81
N GLY A 209 -7.04 -14.03 15.73
CA GLY A 209 -7.02 -15.34 16.38
C GLY A 209 -6.21 -15.38 17.67
N ARG A 210 -5.21 -14.51 17.81
CA ARG A 210 -4.32 -14.42 18.97
C ARG A 210 -3.78 -13.00 19.09
N LEU A 211 -3.43 -12.61 20.32
CA LEU A 211 -2.78 -11.34 20.61
C LEU A 211 -1.43 -11.60 21.30
N THR A 212 -0.38 -10.94 20.83
CA THR A 212 0.89 -10.82 21.56
C THR A 212 1.03 -9.38 22.02
N VAL A 213 1.19 -9.18 23.33
CA VAL A 213 1.46 -7.88 23.95
C VAL A 213 2.94 -7.80 24.26
N CYS A 214 3.62 -6.84 23.65
CA CYS A 214 5.04 -6.57 23.83
C CYS A 214 5.21 -5.28 24.63
N ARG A 215 6.04 -5.32 25.67
CA ARG A 215 6.44 -4.10 26.39
C ARG A 215 7.87 -3.77 26.02
N ASN A 216 8.12 -2.52 25.62
CA ASN A 216 9.48 -2.10 25.34
C ASN A 216 10.27 -2.10 26.68
N ALA A 217 11.30 -2.92 26.80
CA ALA A 217 12.18 -2.95 27.97
C ALA A 217 13.55 -2.45 27.52
N THR A 218 13.92 -1.26 27.96
CA THR A 218 15.06 -0.51 27.43
C THR A 218 16.43 -1.16 27.64
N TYR A 219 16.56 -2.26 28.39
CA TYR A 219 17.87 -2.79 28.78
C TYR A 219 18.03 -4.32 28.83
N ASN A 220 16.96 -5.11 28.66
CA ASN A 220 17.04 -6.58 28.71
C ASN A 220 16.51 -7.19 27.41
N ARG A 221 17.36 -7.97 26.73
CA ARG A 221 16.94 -8.88 25.67
C ARG A 221 16.53 -10.21 26.30
N PRO A 222 15.39 -10.80 25.90
CA PRO A 222 14.40 -10.31 24.92
C PRO A 222 13.31 -9.41 25.55
N PRO A 223 12.58 -8.60 24.76
CA PRO A 223 11.45 -7.80 25.26
C PRO A 223 10.41 -8.69 25.93
N TYR A 224 9.89 -8.24 27.07
CA TYR A 224 8.83 -8.95 27.77
C TYR A 224 7.61 -9.03 26.87
N ARG A 225 7.17 -10.26 26.61
CA ARG A 225 5.99 -10.55 25.77
C ARG A 225 5.02 -11.48 26.48
N LYS A 226 3.73 -11.21 26.33
CA LYS A 226 2.64 -12.06 26.83
C LYS A 226 1.65 -12.37 25.72
N ARG A 227 1.34 -13.66 25.55
CA ARG A 227 0.36 -14.12 24.56
C ARG A 227 -1.01 -14.30 25.20
N HIS A 228 -2.04 -13.94 24.46
CA HIS A 228 -3.44 -14.03 24.86
C HIS A 228 -4.27 -14.71 23.78
N GLY A 229 -5.24 -15.49 24.21
CA GLY A 229 -6.12 -16.24 23.32
C GLY A 229 -7.06 -15.36 22.49
N ARG A 230 -7.79 -16.04 21.60
CA ARG A 230 -8.73 -15.47 20.63
C ARG A 230 -9.73 -14.48 21.24
N ASP A 231 -10.31 -14.80 22.38
CA ASP A 231 -11.41 -14.00 22.94
C ASP A 231 -10.88 -12.65 23.44
N ILE A 232 -9.70 -12.62 24.07
CA ILE A 232 -9.02 -11.39 24.45
C ILE A 232 -8.62 -10.59 23.21
N ALA A 233 -8.06 -11.25 22.20
CA ALA A 233 -7.65 -10.59 20.96
C ALA A 233 -8.83 -9.89 20.26
N ARG A 234 -9.97 -10.58 20.13
CA ARG A 234 -11.17 -10.03 19.49
C ARG A 234 -11.82 -8.93 20.31
N ALA A 235 -11.92 -9.11 21.63
CA ALA A 235 -12.49 -8.09 22.50
C ALA A 235 -11.63 -6.82 22.53
N LEU A 236 -10.31 -6.94 22.47
CA LEU A 236 -9.42 -5.78 22.41
C LEU A 236 -9.48 -5.10 21.03
N ALA A 237 -9.50 -5.87 19.94
CA ALA A 237 -9.66 -5.34 18.59
C ALA A 237 -10.97 -4.55 18.44
N ALA A 238 -12.09 -5.06 18.97
CA ALA A 238 -13.37 -4.35 18.97
C ALA A 238 -13.30 -3.02 19.72
N THR A 239 -12.63 -2.98 20.88
CA THR A 239 -12.43 -1.73 21.64
C THR A 239 -11.54 -0.74 20.89
N LEU A 240 -10.48 -1.20 20.22
CA LEU A 240 -9.60 -0.32 19.44
C LEU A 240 -10.32 0.23 18.20
N ASN A 241 -11.17 -0.57 17.56
CA ASN A 241 -11.94 -0.18 16.38
C ASN A 241 -13.15 0.73 16.71
N SER A 242 -13.49 0.91 17.99
CA SER A 242 -14.54 1.84 18.42
C SER A 242 -13.99 3.19 18.86
N LEU A 243 -12.68 3.42 18.77
CA LEU A 243 -12.08 4.71 19.04
C LEU A 243 -12.35 5.67 17.89
N ASP A 244 -12.47 6.96 18.19
CA ASP A 244 -12.53 8.00 17.16
C ASP A 244 -11.13 8.16 16.56
N THR A 245 -10.97 7.69 15.31
CA THR A 245 -9.67 7.67 14.63
C THR A 245 -9.52 8.83 13.66
N ILE A 246 -8.30 9.36 13.59
CA ILE A 246 -7.85 10.31 12.55
C ILE A 246 -6.73 9.67 11.72
N PRO A 247 -6.44 10.17 10.51
CA PRO A 247 -5.23 9.75 9.78
C PRO A 247 -3.97 9.95 10.61
N SER A 248 -3.07 8.97 10.59
CA SER A 248 -1.83 9.01 11.38
C SER A 248 -0.87 10.07 10.86
N SER A 249 -0.32 10.84 11.78
CA SER A 249 0.83 11.74 11.55
C SER A 249 2.17 11.04 11.76
N ASN A 250 2.18 9.76 12.16
CA ASN A 250 3.35 8.99 12.58
C ASN A 250 4.12 9.62 13.76
N GLY A 251 3.46 10.47 14.55
CA GLY A 251 4.02 11.13 15.73
C GLY A 251 2.98 11.40 16.80
N CYS A 252 3.42 11.89 17.95
CA CYS A 252 2.54 12.30 19.05
C CYS A 252 3.17 13.46 19.83
N HIS A 253 2.33 14.21 20.53
CA HIS A 253 2.78 15.23 21.47
C HIS A 253 2.94 14.61 22.86
N GLU A 254 4.11 14.75 23.47
CA GLU A 254 4.35 14.30 24.83
C GLU A 254 3.52 15.12 25.82
N THR A 255 2.78 14.44 26.69
CA THR A 255 1.93 15.05 27.72
C THR A 255 2.41 14.77 29.14
N SER A 256 3.32 13.81 29.32
CA SER A 256 3.98 13.54 30.60
C SER A 256 5.48 13.29 30.40
N GLY A 257 6.33 14.01 31.14
CA GLY A 257 7.79 13.85 31.10
C GLY A 257 8.32 12.51 31.65
N THR A 258 7.45 11.57 31.97
CA THR A 258 7.79 10.22 32.41
C THR A 258 7.81 9.27 31.22
N HIS A 259 8.98 8.71 30.91
CA HIS A 259 9.21 7.72 29.86
C HIS A 259 8.59 6.33 30.16
N GLU A 260 7.28 6.26 30.44
CA GLU A 260 6.58 4.97 30.46
C GLU A 260 6.32 4.48 29.03
N ARG A 261 7.42 4.00 28.45
CA ARG A 261 7.58 2.90 27.49
C ARG A 261 6.30 2.40 26.82
N GLY A 262 6.33 2.45 25.49
CA GLY A 262 5.25 1.97 24.65
C GLY A 262 4.96 0.47 24.76
N ILE A 263 3.69 0.14 24.52
CA ILE A 263 3.19 -1.22 24.35
C ILE A 263 2.97 -1.44 22.86
N ARG A 264 3.47 -2.54 22.32
CA ARG A 264 3.14 -2.98 20.96
C ARG A 264 2.20 -4.17 21.03
N LEU A 265 1.08 -4.06 20.35
CA LEU A 265 0.06 -5.10 20.22
C LEU A 265 0.19 -5.74 18.85
N ILE A 266 0.40 -7.06 18.80
CA ILE A 266 0.48 -7.83 17.57
C ILE A 266 -0.71 -8.78 17.51
N PHE A 267 -1.60 -8.56 16.56
CA PHE A 267 -2.77 -9.37 16.32
C PHE A 267 -2.48 -10.37 15.20
N ASP A 268 -2.43 -11.66 15.56
CA ASP A 268 -2.19 -12.75 14.61
C ASP A 268 -3.50 -13.24 13.98
N TYR A 269 -3.41 -13.70 12.74
CA TYR A 269 -4.53 -14.24 11.96
C TYR A 269 -4.18 -15.63 11.43
N PRO A 270 -5.19 -16.47 11.11
CA PRO A 270 -4.95 -17.73 10.40
C PRO A 270 -4.30 -17.52 9.03
N GLU A 271 -4.59 -16.40 8.38
CA GLU A 271 -4.12 -16.06 7.03
C GLU A 271 -3.64 -14.61 6.94
N GLY A 272 -2.57 -14.41 6.17
CA GLY A 272 -1.94 -13.11 5.93
C GLY A 272 -1.08 -12.61 7.08
N PRO A 273 -0.52 -11.39 6.97
CA PRO A 273 0.36 -10.79 7.96
C PRO A 273 -0.41 -10.39 9.23
N PRO A 274 0.27 -10.29 10.38
CA PRO A 274 -0.34 -9.73 11.58
C PRO A 274 -0.68 -8.24 11.38
N ALA A 275 -1.64 -7.76 12.17
CA ALA A 275 -1.88 -6.33 12.34
C ALA A 275 -1.15 -5.85 13.60
N ALA A 276 -0.46 -4.71 13.54
CA ALA A 276 0.18 -4.10 14.70
C ALA A 276 -0.49 -2.80 15.11
N VAL A 277 -0.56 -2.57 16.42
CA VAL A 277 -0.95 -1.29 17.02
C VAL A 277 0.08 -0.93 18.09
N THR A 278 0.61 0.28 17.99
CA THR A 278 1.54 0.86 18.96
C THR A 278 0.76 1.75 19.92
N ILE A 279 1.08 1.64 21.20
CA ILE A 279 0.51 2.44 22.27
C ILE A 279 1.66 3.20 22.93
N LEU A 280 1.65 4.52 22.85
CA LEU A 280 2.62 5.40 23.50
C LEU A 280 1.95 6.05 24.71
N ILE A 281 2.23 5.54 25.91
CA ILE A 281 1.68 6.08 27.15
C ILE A 281 2.34 7.44 27.42
N GLY A 282 1.53 8.44 27.79
CA GLY A 282 2.03 9.81 28.00
C GLY A 282 2.14 10.62 26.71
N CYS A 283 1.48 10.19 25.64
CA CYS A 283 1.42 10.86 24.35
C CYS A 283 -0.02 11.13 23.90
N THR A 284 -0.22 12.12 23.05
CA THR A 284 -1.51 12.42 22.40
C THR A 284 -1.30 12.74 20.91
N PRO A 285 -1.95 12.02 19.98
CA PRO A 285 -2.68 10.75 20.19
C PRO A 285 -1.73 9.62 20.63
N ALA A 286 -2.26 8.65 21.39
CA ALA A 286 -1.46 7.58 22.01
C ALA A 286 -1.53 6.24 21.28
N VAL A 287 -2.60 5.99 20.52
CA VAL A 287 -2.84 4.74 19.79
C VAL A 287 -2.53 4.97 18.31
N ASP A 288 -1.69 4.13 17.72
CA ASP A 288 -1.25 4.28 16.33
C ASP A 288 -1.07 2.91 15.64
N ASN A 289 -1.68 2.69 14.48
CA ASN A 289 -1.47 1.48 13.67
C ASN A 289 -0.58 1.71 12.43
N GLY A 290 -0.01 2.91 12.29
CA GLY A 290 0.79 3.41 11.17
C GLY A 290 -0.02 4.18 10.10
N LEU A 291 -1.35 4.08 10.14
CA LEU A 291 -2.27 4.73 9.17
C LEU A 291 -3.38 5.52 9.86
N LEU A 292 -3.79 5.08 11.04
CA LEU A 292 -4.79 5.69 11.91
C LEU A 292 -4.20 5.94 13.29
N GLN A 293 -4.60 7.06 13.88
CA GLN A 293 -4.28 7.46 15.25
C GLN A 293 -5.54 7.73 16.05
N ALA A 294 -5.47 7.49 17.37
CA ALA A 294 -6.55 7.82 18.29
C ALA A 294 -6.03 8.11 19.70
N ASP A 295 -6.85 8.79 20.49
CA ASP A 295 -6.59 8.99 21.90
C ASP A 295 -6.75 7.69 22.70
N LEU A 296 -6.01 7.58 23.80
CA LEU A 296 -6.06 6.43 24.68
C LEU A 296 -6.93 6.75 25.91
N PRO A 297 -8.18 6.27 25.97
CA PRO A 297 -9.02 6.48 27.15
C PRO A 297 -8.50 5.68 28.34
N ALA A 298 -8.63 6.24 29.55
CA ALA A 298 -8.10 5.64 30.79
C ALA A 298 -8.55 4.17 31.02
N PRO A 299 -9.82 3.78 30.78
CA PRO A 299 -10.23 2.38 30.93
C PRO A 299 -9.47 1.41 30.01
N LEU A 300 -9.14 1.85 28.79
CA LEU A 300 -8.36 1.06 27.85
C LEU A 300 -6.89 0.99 28.29
N ARG A 301 -6.30 2.10 28.72
CA ARG A 301 -4.94 2.13 29.29
C ARG A 301 -4.79 1.12 30.42
N ASP A 302 -5.69 1.14 31.40
CA ASP A 302 -5.60 0.27 32.57
C ASP A 302 -5.78 -1.20 32.18
N ARG A 303 -6.65 -1.48 31.19
CA ARG A 303 -6.78 -2.83 30.61
C ARG A 303 -5.49 -3.29 29.94
N LEU A 304 -4.85 -2.43 29.14
CA LEU A 304 -3.59 -2.75 28.47
C LEU A 304 -2.47 -3.04 29.47
N LEU A 305 -2.37 -2.27 30.55
CA LEU A 305 -1.38 -2.51 31.62
C LEU A 305 -1.59 -3.87 32.32
N ARG A 306 -2.83 -4.33 32.48
CA ARG A 306 -3.13 -5.68 33.01
C ARG A 306 -2.79 -6.81 32.03
N LEU A 307 -2.95 -6.55 30.73
CA LEU A 307 -2.63 -7.51 29.67
C LEU A 307 -1.14 -7.57 29.37
N ALA A 308 -0.41 -6.49 29.64
CA ALA A 308 1.03 -6.42 29.45
C ALA A 308 1.77 -7.41 30.37
N PRO A 309 2.93 -7.92 29.94
CA PRO A 309 3.83 -8.62 30.84
C PRO A 309 4.34 -7.66 31.93
N ARG A 310 4.51 -8.20 33.14
CA ARG A 310 5.06 -7.48 34.29
C ARG A 310 6.57 -7.39 34.19
#